data_AF-A0A1F5XGY9-F1
#
_entry.id   AF-A0A1F5XGY9-F1
#
_cell.length_a   1.000
_cell.length_b   1.000
_cell.length_c   1.000
_cell.angle_alpha   90.00
_cell.angle_beta   90.00
_cell.angle_gamma   90.00
#
_symmetry.space_group_name_H-M   'P 1'
#
loop_
_entity.id
_entity.type
_entity.pdbx_description
1 polymer ?
#
loop_
_entity_poly.entity_id
_entity_poly.type
_entity_poly.pdbx_seq_one_letter_code
_entity_poly.pdbx_strand_id
1 'polypeptide(L)'
;MCYAEKRQPPTKEDAMAMHATRTDSRSPEIYNDGMVRISRNHCREIFITDVRTGTTIRLSSYPHVGGGLQFTTSAIVEPIRITNMIGWRVGPR
;
A
#
# COMPACT_ATOMS: atom_id res chain seq x y z
N MET A 1 25.37 4.93 -2.19
CA MET A 1 25.34 5.65 -0.90
C MET A 1 24.27 6.73 -1.00
N CYS A 2 23.17 6.61 -0.25
CA CYS A 2 22.11 7.62 -0.19
C CYS A 2 22.47 8.60 0.94
N TYR A 3 22.61 9.88 0.64
CA TYR A 3 22.77 10.93 1.66
C TYR A 3 21.40 11.52 1.99
N ALA A 4 21.12 11.66 3.28
CA ALA A 4 19.98 12.41 3.79
C ALA A 4 20.47 13.74 4.38
N GLU A 5 19.92 14.82 3.85
CA GLU A 5 20.09 16.22 4.23
C GLU A 5 19.71 16.45 5.71
N LYS A 6 20.53 17.20 6.46
CA LYS A 6 20.29 17.50 7.88
C LYS A 6 19.07 18.40 8.03
N ARG A 7 17.93 17.85 8.46
CA ARG A 7 16.74 18.61 8.87
C ARG A 7 16.86 19.02 10.33
N GLN A 8 16.66 20.31 10.61
CA GLN A 8 16.64 20.89 11.95
C GLN A 8 15.41 20.36 12.73
N PRO A 9 15.51 20.04 14.03
CA PRO A 9 14.39 19.48 14.78
C PRO A 9 13.31 20.56 15.01
N PRO A 10 12.02 20.23 14.86
CA PRO A 10 10.92 21.16 15.09
C PRO A 10 10.78 21.53 16.58
N THR A 11 10.30 22.74 16.84
CA THR A 11 10.08 23.29 18.17
C THR A 11 8.90 22.61 18.88
N LYS A 12 8.88 22.62 20.23
CA LYS A 12 7.91 21.88 21.06
C LYS A 12 6.43 22.23 20.77
N GLU A 13 6.17 23.43 20.25
CA GLU A 13 4.82 23.87 19.86
C GLU A 13 4.36 23.23 18.54
N ASP A 14 5.27 22.90 17.62
CA ASP A 14 4.96 22.16 16.39
C ASP A 14 4.68 20.68 16.66
N ALA A 15 5.24 20.12 17.74
CA ALA A 15 5.06 18.73 18.12
C ALA A 15 3.62 18.43 18.59
N MET A 16 2.89 19.42 19.11
CA MET A 16 1.52 19.23 19.60
C MET A 16 0.44 19.36 18.51
N ALA A 17 0.74 19.98 17.36
CA ALA A 17 -0.18 20.06 16.22
C ALA A 17 -0.12 18.85 15.26
N MET A 18 0.82 17.92 15.48
CA MET A 18 1.07 16.75 14.60
C MET A 18 0.23 15.50 14.92
N HIS A 19 -0.92 15.62 15.59
CA HIS A 19 -1.91 14.54 15.68
C HIS A 19 -2.99 14.59 14.57
N ALA A 20 -2.81 15.44 13.57
CA ALA A 20 -3.53 15.35 12.30
C ALA A 20 -2.68 14.55 11.29
N THR A 21 -3.03 13.28 11.10
CA THR A 21 -2.84 12.49 9.87
C THR A 21 -1.65 12.92 9.00
N ARG A 22 -0.45 12.43 9.33
CA ARG A 22 0.68 12.47 8.40
C ARG A 22 0.45 11.46 7.27
N THR A 23 -0.49 11.78 6.39
CA THR A 23 -0.70 11.08 5.11
C THR A 23 -0.01 11.89 4.02
N ASP A 24 1.31 12.04 4.11
CA ASP A 24 2.08 12.54 2.98
C ASP A 24 3.33 11.70 2.74
N SER A 25 3.04 10.49 2.26
CA SER A 25 3.93 9.65 1.48
C SER A 25 3.23 9.36 0.17
N ARG A 26 2.89 10.42 -0.60
CA ARG A 26 2.32 10.31 -1.94
C ARG A 26 3.30 9.63 -2.89
N SER A 27 3.38 8.31 -2.75
CA SER A 27 3.78 7.39 -3.79
C SER A 27 2.97 7.75 -5.03
N PRO A 28 3.58 8.02 -6.20
CA PRO A 28 2.83 8.44 -7.37
C PRO A 28 1.70 7.45 -7.65
N GLU A 29 0.48 7.99 -7.68
CA GLU A 29 -0.73 7.26 -8.04
C GLU A 29 -0.67 6.95 -9.53
N ILE A 30 -0.79 5.67 -9.88
CA ILE A 30 -0.74 5.19 -11.27
C ILE A 30 -2.17 5.09 -11.84
N TYR A 31 -3.13 4.78 -10.99
CA TYR A 31 -4.53 4.59 -11.36
C TYR A 31 -5.44 4.84 -10.16
N ASN A 32 -6.60 5.43 -10.41
CA ASN A 32 -7.64 5.63 -9.41
C ASN A 32 -9.00 5.83 -10.09
N ASP A 33 -9.99 5.01 -9.73
CA ASP A 33 -11.38 5.11 -10.22
C ASP A 33 -12.39 5.37 -9.09
N GLY A 34 -11.91 5.74 -7.90
CA GLY A 34 -12.73 5.93 -6.70
C GLY A 34 -13.09 4.65 -5.95
N MET A 35 -12.86 3.47 -6.54
CA MET A 35 -13.06 2.16 -5.87
C MET A 35 -11.72 1.48 -5.61
N VAL A 36 -10.80 1.58 -6.56
CA VAL A 36 -9.46 1.01 -6.52
C VAL A 36 -8.44 2.12 -6.74
N ARG A 37 -7.43 2.16 -5.88
CA ARG A 37 -6.24 3.01 -6.04
C ARG A 37 -5.02 2.12 -6.27
N ILE A 38 -4.25 2.40 -7.32
CA ILE A 38 -2.96 1.75 -7.56
C ILE A 38 -1.87 2.80 -7.40
N SER A 39 -0.87 2.50 -6.58
CA SER A 39 0.26 3.40 -6.34
C SER A 39 1.59 2.65 -6.44
N ARG A 40 2.66 3.41 -6.66
CA ARG A 40 4.03 2.87 -6.67
C ARG A 40 4.93 3.62 -5.71
N ASN A 41 5.59 2.91 -4.81
CA ASN A 41 6.53 3.53 -3.88
C ASN A 41 7.87 3.87 -4.55
N HIS A 42 8.75 4.53 -3.80
CA HIS A 42 10.09 4.89 -4.27
C HIS A 42 10.98 3.67 -4.62
N CYS A 43 10.66 2.49 -4.07
CA CYS A 43 11.29 1.20 -4.40
C CYS A 43 10.68 0.51 -5.63
N ARG A 44 9.76 1.17 -6.34
CA ARG A 44 9.03 0.66 -7.51
C ARG A 44 8.07 -0.51 -7.24
N GLU A 45 7.75 -0.77 -5.99
CA GLU A 45 6.75 -1.77 -5.60
C GLU A 45 5.35 -1.25 -5.88
N ILE A 46 4.44 -2.15 -6.31
CA ILE A 46 3.08 -1.78 -6.67
C ILE A 46 2.15 -2.12 -5.52
N PHE A 47 1.27 -1.18 -5.17
CA PHE A 47 0.25 -1.37 -4.14
C PHE A 47 -1.13 -1.16 -4.76
N ILE A 48 -2.05 -2.10 -4.54
CA ILE A 48 -3.46 -2.00 -4.91
C ILE A 48 -4.26 -1.82 -3.63
N THR A 49 -4.95 -0.70 -3.51
CA THR A 49 -5.78 -0.36 -2.36
C THR A 49 -7.25 -0.36 -2.76
N ASP A 50 -8.08 -1.13 -2.06
CA ASP A 50 -9.54 -0.98 -2.09
C ASP A 50 -9.90 0.24 -1.23
N VAL A 51 -10.45 1.28 -1.87
CA VAL A 51 -10.75 2.57 -1.22
C VAL A 51 -11.85 2.43 -0.18
N ARG A 52 -12.81 1.53 -0.41
CA ARG A 52 -13.96 1.33 0.48
C ARG A 52 -13.57 0.65 1.77
N THR A 53 -12.68 -0.35 1.69
CA THR A 53 -12.29 -1.18 2.84
C THR A 53 -10.96 -0.76 3.45
N GLY A 54 -10.16 0.05 2.76
CA GLY A 54 -8.79 0.39 3.15
C GLY A 54 -7.78 -0.76 2.99
N THR A 55 -8.23 -1.92 2.49
CA THR A 55 -7.37 -3.08 2.25
C THR A 55 -6.30 -2.74 1.23
N THR A 56 -5.04 -3.09 1.49
CA THR A 56 -3.94 -2.91 0.54
C THR A 56 -3.25 -4.24 0.22
N ILE A 57 -3.04 -4.49 -1.06
CA ILE A 57 -2.31 -5.64 -1.61
C ILE A 57 -0.98 -5.12 -2.15
N ARG A 58 0.13 -5.72 -1.74
CA ARG A 58 1.46 -5.44 -2.31
C ARG A 58 1.74 -6.46 -3.42
N LEU A 59 1.85 -5.96 -4.64
CA LEU A 59 2.30 -6.72 -5.79
C LEU A 59 3.83 -6.69 -5.86
N SER A 60 4.45 -7.78 -5.44
CA SER A 60 5.89 -8.02 -5.61
C SER A 60 6.12 -8.89 -6.84
N SER A 61 6.83 -8.38 -7.85
CA SER A 61 7.33 -9.21 -8.95
C SER A 61 8.48 -10.08 -8.42
N TYR A 62 8.17 -11.23 -7.84
CA TYR A 62 9.19 -12.17 -7.42
C TYR A 62 9.61 -13.03 -8.62
N PRO A 63 10.92 -13.20 -8.90
CA PRO A 63 11.36 -14.14 -9.93
C PRO A 63 10.86 -15.54 -9.55
N HIS A 64 10.31 -16.24 -10.55
CA HIS A 64 9.40 -17.39 -10.45
C HIS A 64 10.00 -18.65 -9.80
N VAL A 65 11.22 -18.55 -9.26
CA VAL A 65 11.97 -19.64 -8.65
C VAL A 65 11.48 -19.97 -7.23
N GLY A 66 10.63 -19.12 -6.64
CA GLY A 66 9.97 -19.37 -5.34
C GLY A 66 8.88 -18.35 -4.97
N GLY A 67 8.27 -17.71 -5.97
CA GLY A 67 7.38 -16.56 -5.77
C GLY A 67 5.96 -16.90 -5.34
N GLY A 68 5.32 -15.98 -4.59
CA GLY A 68 3.92 -16.02 -4.19
C GLY A 68 3.32 -14.62 -4.07
N LEU A 69 2.02 -14.53 -3.80
CA LEU A 69 1.33 -13.26 -3.53
C LEU A 69 1.31 -12.99 -2.02
N GLN A 70 1.69 -11.78 -1.61
CA GLN A 70 1.64 -11.37 -0.20
C GLN A 70 0.50 -10.39 0.05
N PHE A 71 -0.30 -10.67 1.07
CA PHE A 71 -1.34 -9.79 1.58
C PHE A 71 -0.90 -9.18 2.91
N THR A 72 -1.24 -7.92 3.14
CA THR A 72 -1.08 -7.28 4.46
C THR A 72 -2.41 -6.65 4.82
N THR A 73 -3.22 -7.37 5.57
CA THR A 73 -4.59 -6.96 5.90
C THR A 73 -5.03 -7.54 7.25
N SER A 74 -5.94 -6.85 7.93
CA SER A 74 -6.66 -7.38 9.10
C SER A 74 -7.89 -8.21 8.71
N ALA A 75 -8.27 -8.17 7.43
CA ALA A 75 -9.44 -8.84 6.86
C ALA A 75 -9.18 -10.31 6.51
N ILE A 76 -10.24 -11.05 6.18
CA ILE A 76 -10.17 -12.41 5.66
C ILE A 76 -9.74 -12.35 4.18
N VAL A 77 -8.81 -13.24 3.81
CA VAL A 77 -8.36 -13.44 2.43
C VAL A 77 -8.74 -14.86 1.99
N GLU A 78 -9.56 -14.97 0.95
CA GLU A 78 -10.02 -16.25 0.41
C GLU A 78 -9.73 -16.36 -1.09
N PRO A 79 -9.28 -17.53 -1.57
CA PRO A 79 -9.19 -17.77 -3.01
C PRO A 79 -10.60 -17.85 -3.61
N ILE A 80 -10.80 -17.22 -4.76
CA ILE A 80 -12.03 -17.29 -5.54
C ILE A 80 -11.71 -17.67 -6.97
N ARG A 81 -12.65 -18.30 -7.67
CA ARG A 81 -12.52 -18.58 -9.10
C ARG A 81 -13.03 -17.39 -9.90
N ILE A 82 -12.18 -16.82 -10.76
CA ILE A 82 -12.54 -15.75 -11.70
C ILE A 82 -12.22 -16.26 -13.10
N THR A 83 -13.23 -16.62 -13.88
CA THR A 83 -13.12 -17.00 -15.31
C THR A 83 -11.82 -17.75 -15.66
N ASN A 84 -11.73 -19.01 -15.24
CA ASN A 84 -10.56 -19.90 -15.42
C ASN A 84 -9.25 -19.47 -14.74
N MET A 85 -9.26 -18.43 -13.91
CA MET A 85 -8.14 -17.99 -13.08
C MET A 85 -8.48 -18.12 -11.58
N ILE A 86 -7.45 -18.15 -10.74
CA ILE A 86 -7.58 -17.95 -9.29
C ILE A 86 -7.46 -16.44 -9.03
N GLY A 87 -8.49 -15.87 -8.44
CA GLY A 87 -8.46 -14.56 -7.82
C GLY A 87 -8.45 -14.67 -6.30
N TRP A 88 -8.38 -13.53 -5.62
CA TRP A 88 -8.46 -13.47 -4.17
C TRP A 88 -9.51 -12.43 -3.76
N ARG A 89 -10.43 -12.84 -2.88
CA ARG A 89 -11.38 -11.95 -2.23
C ARG A 89 -10.77 -11.50 -0.91
N VAL A 90 -10.81 -10.19 -0.66
CA VAL A 90 -10.49 -9.64 0.66
C VAL A 90 -11.76 -9.03 1.25
N GLY A 91 -12.15 -9.47 2.43
CA GLY A 91 -13.42 -9.08 3.06
C GLY A 91 -13.35 -9.07 4.58
N PRO A 92 -14.33 -8.46 5.26
CA PRO A 92 -14.38 -8.41 6.73
C PRO A 92 -14.35 -9.81 7.36
N ARG A 93 -13.94 -9.86 8.64
CA ARG A 93 -14.02 -11.08 9.45
C ARG A 93 -15.46 -11.46 9.78
#